data_AF-A0A838U1Q4-F1
#
_entry.id   AF-A0A838U1Q4-F1
#
_cell.length_a   1.000
_cell.length_b   1.000
_cell.length_c   1.000
_cell.angle_alpha   90.00
_cell.angle_beta   90.00
_cell.angle_gamma   90.00
#
_symmetry.space_group_name_H-M   'P 1'
#
loop_
_entity.id
_entity.type
_entity.pdbx_description
1 polymer ?
#
loop_
_entity_poly.entity_id
_entity_poly.type
_entity_poly.pdbx_seq_one_letter_code
_entity_poly.pdbx_strand_id
1 'polypeptide(L)'
;MSKEEMALNIISKAIRNVQDDPRVVRENGCAACHILFILADEMKVSEQDASDLLSEVLTKNPNLDDEFIAMVENIHMIRRMMGNVFAIKTREAKDKYIYSNFKNTIAELHSDMINYGPDVTLRKLLMSLISLEIAKNIGIDYHASTEELYHYMRRNHQDTDKELLVFIKQLYQRIRNKESN
;
A
#
# COMPACT_ATOMS: atom_id res chain seq x y z
N MET A 1 3.19 27.50 17.00
CA MET A 1 2.52 26.46 16.21
C MET A 1 3.35 25.19 16.35
N SER A 2 2.75 24.10 16.83
CA SER A 2 3.43 22.82 16.97
C SER A 2 3.71 22.22 15.58
N LYS A 3 4.65 21.26 15.49
CA LYS A 3 4.93 20.52 14.25
C LYS A 3 3.67 19.85 13.70
N GLU A 4 2.84 19.32 14.59
CA GLU A 4 1.57 18.67 14.28
C GLU A 4 0.50 19.66 13.77
N GLU A 5 0.38 20.84 14.40
CA GLU A 5 -0.53 21.90 13.91
C GLU A 5 -0.11 22.43 12.53
N MET A 6 1.20 22.52 12.28
CA MET A 6 1.72 22.91 10.98
C MET A 6 1.39 21.86 9.92
N ALA A 7 1.63 20.58 10.22
CA ALA A 7 1.29 19.46 9.33
C ALA A 7 -0.22 19.41 9.04
N LEU A 8 -1.07 19.57 10.07
CA LEU A 8 -2.52 19.63 9.93
C LEU A 8 -2.96 20.71 8.92
N ASN A 9 -2.40 21.91 9.03
CA ASN A 9 -2.70 23.02 8.12
C ASN A 9 -2.27 22.70 6.68
N ILE A 10 -1.07 22.15 6.50
CA ILE A 10 -0.54 21.78 5.17
C ILE A 10 -1.43 20.70 4.53
N ILE A 11 -1.72 19.63 5.26
CA ILE A 11 -2.54 18.50 4.79
C ILE A 11 -3.95 18.99 4.43
N SER A 12 -4.60 19.75 5.32
CA SER A 12 -5.95 20.27 5.08
C SER A 12 -6.00 21.16 3.85
N LYS A 13 -5.01 22.03 3.67
CA LYS A 13 -4.91 22.90 2.49
C LYS A 13 -4.68 22.08 1.22
N ALA A 14 -3.78 21.10 1.26
CA ALA A 14 -3.47 20.25 0.13
C ALA A 14 -4.69 19.42 -0.31
N ILE A 15 -5.45 18.84 0.63
CA ILE A 15 -6.69 18.11 0.35
C ILE A 15 -7.71 19.02 -0.34
N ARG A 16 -7.94 20.22 0.19
CA ARG A 16 -8.88 21.19 -0.42
C ARG A 16 -8.45 21.58 -1.84
N ASN A 17 -7.18 21.89 -2.05
CA ASN A 17 -6.65 22.22 -3.38
C ASN A 17 -6.91 21.09 -4.39
N VAL A 18 -6.74 19.84 -3.97
CA VAL A 18 -7.01 18.67 -4.83
C VAL A 18 -8.50 18.47 -5.07
N GLN A 19 -9.35 18.70 -4.07
CA GLN A 19 -10.81 18.64 -4.21
C GLN A 19 -11.34 19.74 -5.16
N ASP A 20 -10.78 20.95 -5.07
CA ASP A 20 -11.13 22.10 -5.90
C ASP A 20 -10.67 21.92 -7.35
N ASP A 21 -9.43 21.46 -7.57
CA ASP A 21 -8.91 21.11 -8.90
C ASP A 21 -8.18 19.75 -8.91
N PRO A 22 -8.89 18.66 -9.22
CA PRO A 22 -8.27 17.32 -9.26
C PRO A 22 -7.18 17.12 -10.33
N ARG A 23 -6.99 18.07 -11.26
CA ARG A 23 -5.94 18.01 -12.29
C ARG A 23 -4.55 18.30 -11.73
N VAL A 24 -4.44 18.85 -10.52
CA VAL A 24 -3.14 19.03 -9.85
C VAL A 24 -2.44 17.70 -9.55
N VAL A 25 -3.21 16.61 -9.45
CA VAL A 25 -2.68 15.25 -9.41
C VAL A 25 -2.50 14.74 -10.83
N ARG A 26 -1.25 14.48 -11.23
CA ARG A 26 -0.89 13.93 -12.56
C ARG A 26 -1.75 12.72 -12.90
N GLU A 27 -2.08 12.51 -14.18
CA GLU A 27 -3.00 11.45 -14.66
C GLU A 27 -2.67 10.04 -14.16
N ASN A 28 -1.38 9.68 -14.06
CA ASN A 28 -0.91 8.40 -13.51
C ASN A 28 -0.37 8.51 -12.07
N GLY A 29 -0.48 9.68 -11.43
CA GLY A 29 0.03 9.94 -10.09
C GLY A 29 -0.94 9.51 -8.99
N CYS A 30 -0.44 9.06 -7.86
CA CYS A 30 -1.26 8.73 -6.69
C CYS A 30 -1.69 10.01 -5.94
N ALA A 31 -2.98 10.15 -5.62
CA ALA A 31 -3.51 11.29 -4.87
C ALA A 31 -2.97 11.32 -3.44
N ALA A 32 -2.87 10.16 -2.78
CA ALA A 32 -2.27 10.05 -1.46
C ALA A 32 -0.78 10.44 -1.48
N CYS A 33 -0.01 9.95 -2.47
CA CYS A 33 1.39 10.33 -2.63
C CYS A 33 1.54 11.82 -2.95
N HIS A 34 0.60 12.43 -3.68
CA HIS A 34 0.63 13.87 -3.94
C HIS A 34 0.56 14.69 -2.64
N ILE A 35 -0.37 14.33 -1.73
CA ILE A 35 -0.45 14.98 -0.40
C ILE A 35 0.82 14.72 0.41
N LEU A 36 1.32 13.48 0.40
CA LEU A 36 2.56 13.09 1.08
C LEU A 36 3.77 13.93 0.61
N PHE A 37 3.93 14.11 -0.71
CA PHE A 37 5.05 14.86 -1.28
C PHE A 37 4.96 16.35 -1.00
N ILE A 38 3.75 16.93 -0.99
CA ILE A 38 3.54 18.31 -0.53
C ILE A 38 3.97 18.44 0.93
N LEU A 39 3.52 17.53 1.80
CA LEU A 39 3.87 17.54 3.21
C LEU A 39 5.40 17.41 3.42
N ALA A 40 6.04 16.47 2.73
CA ALA A 40 7.49 16.27 2.80
C ALA A 40 8.26 17.52 2.36
N ASP A 41 7.85 18.15 1.24
CA ASP A 41 8.52 19.34 0.72
C ASP A 41 8.29 20.58 1.60
N GLU A 42 7.09 20.81 2.10
CA GLU A 42 6.79 21.96 2.95
C GLU A 42 7.41 21.83 4.35
N MET A 43 7.46 20.60 4.90
CA MET A 43 8.06 20.33 6.21
C MET A 43 9.58 20.11 6.16
N LYS A 44 10.17 19.97 4.97
CA LYS A 44 11.59 19.66 4.76
C LYS A 44 12.04 18.41 5.53
N VAL A 45 11.24 17.34 5.43
CA VAL A 45 11.51 16.03 6.05
C VAL A 45 11.59 14.94 4.99
N SER A 46 12.04 13.74 5.38
CA SER A 46 12.03 12.58 4.47
C SER A 46 10.62 12.13 4.13
N GLU A 47 10.45 11.37 3.03
CA GLU A 47 9.15 10.76 2.69
C GLU A 47 8.63 9.82 3.77
N GLN A 48 9.53 9.10 4.45
CA GLN A 48 9.18 8.22 5.56
C GLN A 48 8.65 9.03 6.75
N ASP A 49 9.37 10.07 7.16
CA ASP A 49 8.94 10.93 8.26
C ASP A 49 7.61 11.66 7.93
N ALA A 50 7.44 12.06 6.68
CA ALA A 50 6.19 12.65 6.20
C ALA A 50 5.04 11.64 6.21
N SER A 51 5.31 10.37 5.87
CA SER A 51 4.31 9.30 5.87
C SER A 51 3.84 9.01 7.30
N ASP A 52 4.78 8.91 8.23
CA ASP A 52 4.48 8.70 9.65
C ASP A 52 3.68 9.87 10.22
N LEU A 53 4.08 11.11 9.88
CA LEU A 53 3.39 12.33 10.32
C LEU A 53 1.99 12.48 9.70
N LEU A 54 1.83 12.16 8.40
CA LEU A 54 0.53 12.15 7.73
C LEU A 54 -0.41 11.16 8.41
N SER A 55 0.06 9.93 8.67
CA SER A 55 -0.71 8.91 9.37
C SER A 55 -1.11 9.36 10.77
N GLU A 56 -0.20 9.96 11.52
CA GLU A 56 -0.47 10.47 12.87
C GLU A 56 -1.55 11.55 12.86
N VAL A 57 -1.43 12.54 11.98
CA VAL A 57 -2.38 13.66 11.88
C VAL A 57 -3.77 13.17 11.47
N LEU A 58 -3.88 12.32 10.45
CA LEU A 58 -5.17 11.78 10.01
C LEU A 58 -5.84 10.96 11.11
N THR A 59 -5.08 10.09 11.79
CA THR A 59 -5.59 9.26 12.90
C THR A 59 -6.19 10.09 14.03
N LYS A 60 -5.59 11.24 14.34
CA LYS A 60 -6.08 12.14 15.40
C LYS A 60 -7.20 13.07 14.96
N ASN A 61 -7.48 13.18 13.65
CA ASN A 61 -8.46 14.12 13.09
C ASN A 61 -9.45 13.38 12.16
N PRO A 62 -10.47 12.68 12.71
CA PRO A 62 -11.35 11.79 11.94
C PRO A 62 -12.06 12.47 10.76
N ASN A 63 -12.50 13.71 10.91
CA ASN A 63 -13.15 14.43 9.80
C ASN A 63 -12.19 14.69 8.63
N LEU A 64 -10.92 14.98 8.94
CA LEU A 64 -9.89 15.18 7.92
C LEU A 64 -9.51 13.86 7.25
N ASP A 65 -9.48 12.76 8.02
CA ASP A 65 -9.30 11.41 7.49
C ASP A 65 -10.42 11.03 6.51
N ASP A 66 -11.68 11.31 6.87
CA ASP A 66 -12.82 11.11 5.96
C ASP A 66 -12.68 11.94 4.67
N GLU A 67 -12.27 13.21 4.77
CA GLU A 67 -12.01 14.07 3.61
C GLU A 67 -10.85 13.54 2.75
N PHE A 68 -9.78 13.05 3.37
CA PHE A 68 -8.64 12.45 2.69
C PHE A 68 -9.04 11.18 1.94
N ILE A 69 -9.76 10.27 2.61
CA ILE A 69 -10.28 9.03 2.01
C ILE A 69 -11.21 9.36 0.84
N ALA A 70 -12.13 10.30 1.02
CA ALA A 70 -13.06 10.70 -0.03
C ALA A 70 -12.34 11.28 -1.26
N MET A 71 -11.30 12.10 -1.05
CA MET A 71 -10.46 12.63 -2.12
C MET A 71 -9.73 11.52 -2.89
N VAL A 72 -9.10 10.58 -2.17
CA VAL A 72 -8.41 9.43 -2.77
C VAL A 72 -9.38 8.57 -3.58
N GLU A 73 -10.57 8.27 -3.04
CA GLU A 73 -11.60 7.52 -3.73
C GLU A 73 -12.11 8.26 -4.98
N ASN A 74 -12.33 9.58 -4.91
CA ASN A 74 -12.78 10.37 -6.04
C ASN A 74 -11.80 10.32 -7.21
N ILE A 75 -10.50 10.47 -6.94
CA ILE A 75 -9.49 10.48 -7.99
C ILE A 75 -9.29 9.07 -8.56
N HIS A 76 -9.03 8.08 -7.72
CA HIS A 76 -8.65 6.75 -8.20
C HIS A 76 -9.85 5.93 -8.68
N MET A 77 -10.90 5.86 -7.88
CA MET A 77 -11.98 4.91 -8.12
C MET A 77 -13.05 5.49 -9.05
N ILE A 78 -13.37 6.78 -8.93
CA ILE A 78 -14.45 7.43 -9.69
C ILE A 78 -13.89 8.04 -10.98
N ARG A 79 -13.02 9.06 -10.90
CA ARG A 79 -12.54 9.80 -12.08
C ARG A 79 -11.72 8.95 -13.04
N ARG A 80 -10.88 8.05 -12.51
CA ARG A 80 -10.01 7.16 -13.30
C ARG A 80 -10.57 5.77 -13.51
N MET A 81 -11.78 5.49 -13.03
CA MET A 81 -12.46 4.20 -13.24
C MET A 81 -11.68 2.97 -12.73
N MET A 82 -10.74 3.13 -11.78
CA MET A 82 -9.88 2.02 -11.31
C MET A 82 -10.59 1.00 -10.41
N GLY A 83 -11.92 1.04 -10.33
CA GLY A 83 -12.70 0.10 -9.54
C GLY A 83 -14.19 0.09 -9.89
N ASN A 84 -14.56 0.43 -11.13
CA ASN A 84 -15.92 0.72 -11.62
C ASN A 84 -17.11 0.22 -10.76
N VAL A 85 -17.25 -1.08 -10.53
CA VAL A 85 -18.37 -1.65 -9.75
C VAL A 85 -18.21 -1.49 -8.22
N PHE A 86 -16.98 -1.46 -7.72
CA PHE A 86 -16.65 -1.16 -6.34
C PHE A 86 -16.76 0.35 -6.02
N ALA A 87 -16.39 1.20 -6.97
CA ALA A 87 -16.38 2.66 -6.83
C ALA A 87 -17.76 3.23 -6.47
N ILE A 88 -18.82 2.68 -7.05
CA ILE A 88 -20.21 3.12 -6.87
C ILE A 88 -20.90 2.56 -5.61
N LYS A 89 -20.23 1.70 -4.83
CA LYS A 89 -20.79 1.14 -3.58
C LYS A 89 -20.81 2.19 -2.47
N THR A 90 -21.74 2.05 -1.52
CA THR A 90 -21.68 2.81 -0.26
C THR A 90 -20.42 2.45 0.52
N ARG A 91 -19.93 3.34 1.38
CA ARG A 91 -18.76 3.07 2.23
C ARG A 91 -18.94 1.79 3.06
N GLU A 92 -20.11 1.62 3.67
CA GLU A 92 -20.46 0.40 4.41
C GLU A 92 -20.36 -0.87 3.55
N ALA A 93 -20.82 -0.82 2.29
CA ALA A 93 -20.72 -1.96 1.38
C ALA A 93 -19.27 -2.22 0.92
N LYS A 94 -18.46 -1.17 0.75
CA LYS A 94 -17.02 -1.28 0.49
C LYS A 94 -16.32 -1.95 1.67
N ASP A 95 -16.58 -1.50 2.89
CA ASP A 95 -15.97 -2.04 4.11
C ASP A 95 -16.34 -3.51 4.33
N LYS A 96 -17.61 -3.89 4.13
CA LYS A 96 -18.04 -5.29 4.18
C LYS A 96 -17.33 -6.16 3.14
N TYR A 97 -17.17 -5.64 1.91
CA TYR A 97 -16.46 -6.34 0.85
C TYR A 97 -14.97 -6.50 1.16
N ILE A 98 -14.31 -5.44 1.65
CA ILE A 98 -12.91 -5.47 2.09
C ILE A 98 -12.74 -6.48 3.23
N TYR A 99 -13.60 -6.42 4.25
CA TYR A 99 -13.54 -7.31 5.41
C TYR A 99 -13.70 -8.79 5.01
N SER A 100 -14.61 -9.08 4.07
CA SER A 100 -14.76 -10.44 3.56
C SER A 100 -13.49 -10.93 2.85
N ASN A 101 -12.87 -10.11 2.00
CA ASN A 101 -11.63 -10.48 1.32
C ASN A 101 -10.49 -10.64 2.33
N PHE A 102 -10.35 -9.71 3.28
CA PHE A 102 -9.38 -9.78 4.36
C PHE A 102 -9.48 -11.11 5.13
N LYS A 103 -10.68 -11.47 5.59
CA LYS A 103 -10.90 -12.71 6.33
C LYS A 103 -10.57 -13.95 5.49
N ASN A 104 -10.98 -13.95 4.22
CA ASN A 104 -10.73 -15.07 3.31
C ASN A 104 -9.23 -15.25 3.04
N THR A 105 -8.49 -14.17 2.77
CA THR A 105 -7.05 -14.22 2.55
C THR A 105 -6.30 -14.71 3.79
N ILE A 106 -6.67 -14.26 4.99
CA ILE A 106 -6.06 -14.75 6.23
C ILE A 106 -6.35 -16.24 6.44
N ALA A 107 -7.59 -16.69 6.19
CA ALA A 107 -7.95 -18.10 6.29
C ALA A 107 -7.16 -18.97 5.30
N GLU A 108 -6.94 -18.47 4.08
CA GLU A 108 -6.13 -19.14 3.06
C GLU A 108 -4.67 -19.25 3.50
N LEU A 109 -4.05 -18.15 3.96
CA LEU A 109 -2.67 -18.17 4.47
C LEU A 109 -2.49 -19.14 5.65
N HIS A 110 -3.49 -19.20 6.54
CA HIS A 110 -3.50 -20.14 7.66
C HIS A 110 -3.60 -21.60 7.18
N SER A 111 -4.48 -21.86 6.22
CA SER A 111 -4.60 -23.18 5.58
C SER A 111 -3.28 -23.58 4.90
N ASP A 112 -2.67 -22.68 4.14
CA ASP A 112 -1.38 -22.92 3.47
C ASP A 112 -0.27 -23.22 4.49
N MET A 113 -0.23 -22.47 5.59
CA MET A 113 0.75 -22.67 6.65
C MET A 113 0.61 -24.04 7.31
N ILE A 114 -0.62 -24.51 7.56
CA ILE A 114 -0.86 -25.85 8.13
C ILE A 114 -0.49 -26.95 7.13
N ASN A 115 -0.87 -26.80 5.87
CA ASN A 115 -0.77 -27.88 4.88
C ASN A 115 0.61 -27.96 4.20
N TYR A 116 1.29 -26.82 4.03
CA TYR A 116 2.53 -26.71 3.25
C TYR A 116 3.71 -26.15 4.04
N GLY A 117 3.45 -25.68 5.27
CA GLY A 117 4.47 -25.13 6.16
C GLY A 117 4.78 -23.65 5.90
N PRO A 118 5.53 -23.01 6.82
CA PRO A 118 5.75 -21.58 6.83
C PRO A 118 6.58 -21.08 5.64
N ASP A 119 7.47 -21.91 5.08
CA ASP A 119 8.34 -21.53 3.95
C ASP A 119 7.53 -21.24 2.67
N VAL A 120 6.54 -22.10 2.38
CA VAL A 120 5.67 -21.94 1.21
C VAL A 120 4.79 -20.69 1.36
N THR A 121 4.20 -20.51 2.54
CA THR A 121 3.40 -19.32 2.85
C THR A 121 4.23 -18.04 2.75
N LEU A 122 5.45 -18.04 3.28
CA LEU A 122 6.36 -16.89 3.20
C LEU A 122 6.77 -16.59 1.75
N ARG A 123 7.04 -17.62 0.94
CA ARG A 123 7.35 -17.44 -0.49
C ARG A 123 6.16 -16.80 -1.23
N LYS A 124 4.93 -17.24 -0.96
CA LYS A 124 3.70 -16.66 -1.53
C LYS A 124 3.54 -15.18 -1.17
N LEU A 125 3.79 -14.82 0.11
CA LEU A 125 3.77 -13.44 0.57
C LEU A 125 4.85 -12.58 -0.10
N LEU A 126 6.08 -13.09 -0.21
CA LEU A 126 7.20 -12.40 -0.87
C LEU A 126 6.91 -12.16 -2.35
N MET A 127 6.43 -13.17 -3.08
CA MET A 127 6.10 -13.03 -4.49
C MET A 127 4.97 -12.01 -4.72
N SER A 128 3.97 -12.00 -3.82
CA SER A 128 2.87 -11.03 -3.89
C SER A 128 3.37 -9.60 -3.67
N LEU A 129 4.28 -9.41 -2.69
CA LEU A 129 4.92 -8.11 -2.44
C LEU A 129 5.79 -7.66 -3.61
N ILE A 130 6.65 -8.53 -4.14
CA ILE A 130 7.51 -8.20 -5.29
C ILE A 130 6.66 -7.82 -6.51
N SER A 131 5.61 -8.59 -6.80
CA SER A 131 4.68 -8.27 -7.88
C SER A 131 4.02 -6.91 -7.68
N LEU A 132 3.60 -6.58 -6.46
CA LEU A 132 3.02 -5.28 -6.15
C LEU A 132 4.03 -4.14 -6.36
N GLU A 133 5.27 -4.32 -5.93
CA GLU A 133 6.32 -3.32 -6.12
C GLU A 133 6.68 -3.13 -7.60
N ILE A 134 6.73 -4.21 -8.39
CA ILE A 134 6.90 -4.13 -9.85
C ILE A 134 5.74 -3.36 -10.48
N ALA A 135 4.49 -3.67 -10.10
CA ALA A 135 3.30 -3.00 -10.62
C ALA A 135 3.37 -1.49 -10.38
N LYS A 136 3.70 -1.08 -9.15
CA LYS A 136 3.87 0.33 -8.77
C LYS A 136 5.00 1.01 -9.54
N ASN A 137 6.16 0.37 -9.64
CA ASN A 137 7.37 0.99 -10.20
C ASN A 137 7.34 1.08 -11.73
N ILE A 138 6.77 0.08 -12.40
CA ILE A 138 6.65 0.04 -13.87
C ILE A 138 5.37 0.75 -14.34
N GLY A 139 4.34 0.84 -13.49
CA GLY A 139 3.06 1.44 -13.84
C GLY A 139 2.14 0.49 -14.64
N ILE A 140 2.22 -0.81 -14.38
CA ILE A 140 1.34 -1.85 -14.95
C ILE A 140 0.36 -2.34 -13.89
N ASP A 141 -0.73 -2.97 -14.32
CA ASP A 141 -1.68 -3.55 -13.37
C ASP A 141 -1.06 -4.75 -12.62
N TYR A 142 -1.61 -5.05 -11.44
CA TYR A 142 -1.07 -6.09 -10.57
C TYR A 142 -1.13 -7.49 -11.19
N HIS A 143 -2.11 -7.76 -12.05
CA HIS A 143 -2.22 -9.06 -12.71
C HIS A 143 -1.10 -9.22 -13.75
N ALA A 144 -0.92 -8.23 -14.65
CA ALA A 144 0.18 -8.21 -15.61
C ALA A 144 1.55 -8.29 -14.90
N SER A 145 1.72 -7.57 -13.79
CA SER A 145 2.95 -7.65 -12.99
C SER A 145 3.23 -9.05 -12.43
N THR A 146 2.17 -9.75 -11.99
CA THR A 146 2.30 -11.12 -11.48
C THR A 146 2.72 -12.09 -12.59
N GLU A 147 2.16 -11.93 -13.79
CA GLU A 147 2.52 -12.74 -14.97
C GLU A 147 3.96 -12.47 -15.42
N GLU A 148 4.38 -11.21 -15.51
CA GLU A 148 5.74 -10.83 -15.87
C GLU A 148 6.77 -11.34 -14.84
N LEU A 149 6.46 -11.22 -13.54
CA LEU A 149 7.30 -11.79 -12.49
C LEU A 149 7.40 -13.31 -12.63
N TYR A 150 6.30 -14.00 -12.89
CA TYR A 150 6.30 -15.45 -13.10
C TYR A 150 7.15 -15.84 -14.33
N HIS A 151 7.00 -15.14 -15.46
CA HIS A 151 7.81 -15.36 -16.65
C HIS A 151 9.30 -15.14 -16.39
N TYR A 152 9.65 -14.06 -15.69
CA TYR A 152 11.04 -13.75 -15.33
C TYR A 152 11.64 -14.81 -14.40
N MET A 153 10.95 -15.15 -13.31
CA MET A 153 11.42 -16.16 -12.35
C MET A 153 11.55 -17.53 -13.00
N ARG A 154 10.66 -17.92 -13.91
CA ARG A 154 10.77 -19.20 -14.60
C ARG A 154 12.04 -19.30 -15.46
N ARG A 155 12.42 -18.21 -16.13
CA ARG A 155 13.64 -18.13 -16.94
C ARG A 155 14.90 -18.09 -16.08
N ASN A 156 14.83 -17.47 -14.90
CA ASN A 156 15.97 -17.22 -14.01
C ASN A 156 15.87 -17.99 -12.68
N HIS A 157 15.20 -19.16 -12.69
CA HIS A 157 14.75 -19.83 -11.47
C HIS A 157 15.87 -20.13 -10.47
N GLN A 158 17.08 -20.46 -10.94
CA GLN A 158 18.22 -20.74 -10.05
C GLN A 158 18.62 -19.53 -9.22
N ASP A 159 18.68 -18.35 -9.85
CA ASP A 159 19.11 -17.12 -9.19
C ASP A 159 18.00 -16.56 -8.29
N THR A 160 16.76 -16.50 -8.81
CA THR A 160 15.63 -15.96 -8.04
C THR A 160 15.30 -16.83 -6.83
N ASP A 161 15.40 -18.15 -6.95
CA ASP A 161 15.14 -19.05 -5.82
C ASP A 161 16.25 -18.96 -4.78
N LYS A 162 17.50 -18.80 -5.21
CA LYS A 162 18.63 -18.59 -4.30
C LYS A 162 18.46 -17.30 -3.48
N GLU A 163 18.08 -16.19 -4.11
CA GLU A 163 17.86 -14.92 -3.43
C GLU A 163 16.73 -15.01 -2.39
N LEU A 164 15.59 -15.60 -2.77
CA LEU A 164 14.47 -15.83 -1.85
C LEU A 164 14.90 -16.70 -0.66
N LEU A 165 15.62 -17.79 -0.91
CA LEU A 165 16.10 -18.69 0.16
C LEU A 165 17.07 -17.99 1.12
N VAL A 166 17.96 -17.11 0.61
CA VAL A 166 18.87 -16.33 1.46
C VAL A 166 18.07 -15.42 2.39
N PHE A 167 17.08 -14.71 1.86
CA PHE A 167 16.21 -13.85 2.66
C PHE A 167 15.47 -14.64 3.75
N ILE A 168 14.82 -15.75 3.37
CA ILE A 168 14.05 -16.60 4.30
C ILE A 168 14.95 -17.12 5.44
N LYS A 169 16.16 -17.60 5.11
CA LYS A 169 17.12 -18.07 6.12
C LYS A 169 17.52 -16.98 7.11
N GLN A 170 17.80 -15.76 6.61
CA GLN A 170 18.14 -14.62 7.45
C GLN A 170 16.97 -14.23 8.37
N LEU A 171 15.74 -14.24 7.86
CA LEU A 171 14.55 -13.95 8.65
C LEU A 171 14.42 -14.92 9.82
N TYR A 172 14.51 -16.24 9.56
CA TYR A 172 14.45 -17.24 10.63
C TYR A 172 15.60 -17.15 11.63
N GLN A 173 16.79 -16.74 11.19
CA GLN A 173 17.91 -16.51 12.10
C GLN A 173 17.61 -15.34 13.04
N ARG A 174 17.05 -14.24 12.53
CA ARG A 174 16.66 -13.07 13.33
C ARG A 174 15.56 -13.39 14.33
N ILE A 175 14.55 -14.16 13.94
CA ILE A 175 13.47 -14.59 14.83
C ILE A 175 14.04 -15.44 15.97
N ARG A 176 14.84 -16.47 15.66
CA ARG A 176 15.47 -17.34 16.68
C ARG A 176 16.36 -16.57 17.67
N ASN A 177 17.13 -15.60 17.17
CA ASN A 177 17.98 -14.78 18.02
C ASN A 177 17.19 -13.85 18.95
N LYS A 178 15.96 -13.45 18.56
CA LYS A 178 15.08 -12.63 19.39
C LYS A 178 14.41 -13.45 20.51
N GLU A 179 14.15 -14.72 20.27
CA GLU A 179 13.57 -15.64 21.27
C GLU A 179 14.62 -16.14 22.29
N SER A 180 15.91 -16.00 21.97
CA SER A 180 17.02 -16.42 22.84
C SER A 180 17.54 -15.31 23.77
N ASN A 181 16.96 -14.11 23.69
CA ASN A 181 17.27 -12.93 24.51
C ASN A 181 16.04 -12.51 25.31
#